data_AF-A0A353VZE5-F1
#
_entry.id   AF-A0A353VZE5-F1
#
_cell.length_a   1.000
_cell.length_b   1.000
_cell.length_c   1.000
_cell.angle_alpha   90.00
_cell.angle_beta   90.00
_cell.angle_gamma   90.00
#
_symmetry.space_group_name_H-M   'P 1'
#
loop_
_entity.id
_entity.type
_entity.pdbx_description
1 polymer ?
#
loop_
_entity_poly.entity_id
_entity_poly.type
_entity_poly.pdbx_seq_one_letter_code
_entity_poly.pdbx_strand_id
1 'polypeptide(L)'
;EGDSNPLLINDPRFSPAGVLAPKSKADLAFTMHMLSWLSTSGTAAIVEFPGVLYRGGAERKIRKYLVDNNYIDTVIQLPPDLFFGTTIATCIIVLKKSKKDNKT
;
A
#
# COMPACT_ATOMS: atom_id res chain seq x y z
N GLU A 1 0.09 -19.88 -4.19
CA GLU A 1 0.10 -18.75 -5.14
C GLU A 1 -0.43 -17.47 -4.49
N GLY A 2 0.44 -16.46 -4.36
CA GLY A 2 0.40 -15.39 -3.36
C GLY A 2 1.81 -15.22 -2.79
N ASP A 3 1.94 -14.97 -1.48
CA ASP A 3 3.22 -14.96 -0.75
C ASP A 3 4.07 -16.24 -0.89
N SER A 4 3.45 -17.35 -1.24
CA SER A 4 4.11 -18.65 -1.40
C SER A 4 4.67 -18.87 -2.82
N ASN A 5 4.47 -17.94 -3.76
CA ASN A 5 5.01 -18.04 -5.11
C ASN A 5 6.44 -17.45 -5.16
N PRO A 6 7.47 -18.28 -5.43
CA PRO A 6 8.87 -17.83 -5.39
C PRO A 6 9.25 -16.89 -6.54
N LEU A 7 8.45 -16.79 -7.60
CA LEU A 7 8.70 -15.86 -8.69
C LEU A 7 8.33 -14.42 -8.31
N LEU A 8 7.35 -14.25 -7.42
CA LEU A 8 6.84 -12.92 -7.05
C LEU A 8 7.80 -12.15 -6.15
N ILE A 9 8.65 -12.81 -5.36
CA ILE A 9 9.57 -12.11 -4.45
C ILE A 9 10.62 -11.29 -5.20
N ASN A 10 10.96 -11.70 -6.42
CA ASN A 10 11.94 -11.04 -7.28
C ASN A 10 11.28 -10.04 -8.25
N ASP A 11 9.95 -9.96 -8.28
CA ASP A 11 9.23 -9.02 -9.13
C ASP A 11 9.58 -7.58 -8.71
N PRO A 12 9.98 -6.68 -9.63
CA PRO A 12 10.33 -5.29 -9.32
C PRO A 12 9.25 -4.53 -8.56
N ARG A 13 7.98 -4.95 -8.65
CA ARG A 13 6.86 -4.35 -7.94
C ARG A 13 6.89 -4.64 -6.45
N PHE A 14 7.46 -5.77 -6.02
CA PHE A 14 7.39 -6.25 -4.64
C PHE A 14 8.76 -6.39 -3.97
N SER A 15 9.80 -6.67 -4.76
CA SER A 15 11.17 -6.85 -4.27
C SER A 15 11.70 -5.68 -3.42
N PRO A 16 11.35 -4.39 -3.66
CA PRO A 16 11.84 -3.29 -2.81
C PRO A 16 11.36 -3.37 -1.35
N ALA A 17 10.20 -3.98 -1.09
CA ALA A 17 9.70 -4.17 0.27
C ALA A 17 10.31 -5.41 0.96
N GLY A 18 11.00 -6.27 0.21
CA GLY A 18 11.70 -7.47 0.70
C GLY A 18 10.80 -8.59 1.22
N VAL A 19 9.48 -8.44 1.18
CA VAL A 19 8.48 -9.45 1.54
C VAL A 19 7.23 -9.28 0.68
N LEU A 20 6.48 -10.39 0.51
CA LEU A 20 5.20 -10.38 -0.17
C LEU A 20 4.05 -10.13 0.82
N ALA A 21 2.97 -9.53 0.31
CA ALA A 21 1.74 -9.42 1.09
C ALA A 21 1.16 -10.83 1.36
N PRO A 22 0.60 -11.08 2.56
CA PRO A 22 0.07 -12.40 2.90
C PRO A 22 -0.98 -12.89 1.91
N LYS A 23 -1.03 -14.19 1.61
CA LYS A 23 -2.01 -14.75 0.67
C LYS A 23 -3.47 -14.38 0.97
N SER A 24 -3.82 -14.23 2.25
CA SER A 24 -5.18 -13.88 2.70
C SER A 24 -5.47 -12.37 2.73
N LYS A 25 -4.48 -11.52 2.44
CA LYS A 25 -4.54 -10.04 2.54
C LYS A 25 -3.74 -9.40 1.39
N ALA A 26 -4.41 -9.15 0.26
CA ALA A 26 -3.78 -8.64 -0.95
C ALA A 26 -3.75 -7.11 -1.06
N ASP A 27 -4.33 -6.37 -0.10
CA ASP A 27 -4.48 -4.90 -0.16
C ASP A 27 -3.16 -4.20 -0.52
N LEU A 28 -2.11 -4.43 0.28
CA LEU A 28 -0.80 -3.84 0.07
C LEU A 28 -0.07 -4.33 -1.18
N ALA A 29 -0.41 -5.50 -1.73
CA ALA A 29 0.13 -5.92 -3.02
C ALA A 29 -0.42 -5.04 -4.16
N PHE A 30 -1.70 -4.67 -4.10
CA PHE A 30 -2.28 -3.71 -5.04
C PHE A 30 -1.70 -2.31 -4.87
N THR A 31 -1.50 -1.85 -3.63
CA THR A 31 -0.81 -0.57 -3.34
C THR A 31 0.58 -0.53 -3.97
N MET A 32 1.37 -1.58 -3.78
CA MET A 32 2.72 -1.71 -4.36
C MET A 32 2.68 -1.78 -5.89
N HIS A 33 1.70 -2.49 -6.45
CA HIS A 33 1.50 -2.53 -7.90
C HIS A 33 1.19 -1.14 -8.47
N MET A 34 0.24 -0.41 -7.89
CA MET A 34 -0.09 0.95 -8.33
C MET A 34 1.11 1.90 -8.17
N LEU A 35 1.85 1.79 -7.05
CA LEU A 35 3.07 2.57 -6.83
C LEU A 35 4.12 2.30 -7.93
N SER A 36 4.31 1.04 -8.34
CA SER A 36 5.29 0.70 -9.39
C SER A 36 5.03 1.42 -10.71
N TRP A 37 3.75 1.58 -11.08
CA TRP A 37 3.30 2.22 -12.32
C TRP A 37 3.03 3.72 -12.19
N LEU A 38 3.00 4.26 -10.96
CA LEU A 38 2.81 5.69 -10.74
C LEU A 38 3.98 6.49 -11.33
N SER A 39 3.69 7.53 -12.10
CA SER A 39 4.74 8.43 -12.61
C SER A 39 5.38 9.24 -11.47
N THR A 40 6.58 9.76 -11.67
CA THR A 40 7.31 10.54 -10.65
C THR A 40 6.54 11.78 -10.18
N SER A 41 5.80 12.43 -11.09
CA SER A 41 4.93 13.58 -10.82
C SER A 41 3.46 13.20 -10.57
N GLY A 42 3.13 11.91 -10.63
CA GLY A 42 1.77 11.41 -10.48
C GLY A 42 1.29 11.38 -9.03
N THR A 43 -0.02 11.26 -8.87
CA THR A 43 -0.68 11.01 -7.58
C THR A 43 -1.64 9.84 -7.72
N ALA A 44 -1.60 8.89 -6.79
CA ALA A 44 -2.58 7.82 -6.69
C ALA A 44 -3.42 8.00 -5.43
N ALA A 45 -4.72 7.71 -5.49
CA ALA A 45 -5.61 7.65 -4.34
C ALA A 45 -6.30 6.29 -4.33
N ILE A 46 -6.15 5.55 -3.25
CA ILE A 46 -6.54 4.13 -3.17
C ILE A 46 -7.46 3.96 -1.96
N VAL A 47 -8.66 3.42 -2.20
CA VAL A 47 -9.59 3.05 -1.12
C VAL A 47 -9.21 1.67 -0.61
N GLU A 48 -8.96 1.55 0.70
CA GLU A 48 -8.51 0.31 1.34
C GLU A 48 -9.27 0.03 2.65
N PHE A 49 -9.25 -1.23 3.09
CA PHE A 49 -9.67 -1.59 4.44
C PHE A 49 -8.61 -1.08 5.45
N PRO A 50 -8.99 -0.45 6.58
CA PRO A 50 -8.05 0.23 7.49
C PRO A 50 -6.95 -0.66 8.08
N GLY A 51 -7.11 -1.98 8.04
CA GLY A 51 -6.11 -2.95 8.49
C GLY A 51 -4.71 -2.74 7.91
N VAL A 52 -4.57 -2.19 6.71
CA VAL A 52 -3.26 -1.88 6.12
C VAL A 52 -2.43 -0.91 6.95
N LEU A 53 -3.09 -0.09 7.78
CA LEU A 53 -2.46 0.90 8.65
C LEU A 53 -1.84 0.28 9.91
N TYR A 54 -2.37 -0.85 10.40
CA TYR A 54 -1.99 -1.39 11.72
C TYR A 54 -1.61 -2.88 11.74
N ARG A 55 -1.95 -3.68 10.72
CA ARG A 55 -1.58 -5.10 10.67
C ARG A 55 -0.06 -5.29 10.74
N GLY A 56 0.35 -6.35 11.44
CA GLY A 56 1.74 -6.68 11.75
C GLY A 56 2.42 -7.53 10.67
N GLY A 57 3.46 -8.28 11.06
CA GLY A 57 4.10 -9.27 10.18
C GLY A 57 4.69 -8.68 8.89
N ALA A 58 4.35 -9.30 7.75
CA ALA A 58 4.82 -8.86 6.43
C ALA A 58 4.28 -7.46 6.06
N GLU A 59 3.03 -7.16 6.39
CA GLU A 59 2.40 -5.87 6.09
C GLU A 59 3.09 -4.71 6.83
N ARG A 60 3.59 -4.96 8.05
CA ARG A 60 4.42 -3.97 8.77
C ARG A 60 5.69 -3.62 7.99
N LYS A 61 6.35 -4.60 7.38
CA LYS A 61 7.58 -4.37 6.59
C LYS A 61 7.26 -3.59 5.31
N ILE A 62 6.18 -3.94 4.61
CA ILE A 62 5.72 -3.20 3.43
C ILE A 62 5.36 -1.76 3.81
N ARG A 63 4.59 -1.56 4.89
CA ARG A 63 4.24 -0.22 5.39
C ARG A 63 5.48 0.58 5.79
N LYS A 64 6.47 -0.05 6.43
CA LYS A 64 7.76 0.59 6.73
C LYS A 64 8.46 1.04 5.45
N TYR A 65 8.54 0.20 4.41
CA TYR A 65 9.09 0.58 3.11
C TYR A 65 8.36 1.81 2.51
N LEU A 66 7.03 1.82 2.53
CA LEU A 66 6.24 2.94 2.00
C LEU A 66 6.48 4.25 2.77
N VAL A 67 6.62 4.19 4.10
CA VAL A 67 6.87 5.35 4.96
C VAL A 67 8.32 5.82 4.87
N ASP A 68 9.29 4.90 4.93
CA ASP A 68 10.73 5.23 4.90
C ASP A 68 11.13 5.92 3.58
N ASN A 69 10.48 5.56 2.48
CA ASN A 69 10.68 6.22 1.17
C ASN A 69 9.76 7.43 0.94
N ASN A 70 9.02 7.85 1.97
CA ASN A 70 8.08 8.96 1.94
C ASN A 70 7.03 8.87 0.81
N TYR A 71 6.58 7.67 0.46
CA TYR A 71 5.59 7.49 -0.62
C TYR A 71 4.16 7.79 -0.19
N ILE A 72 3.82 7.62 1.09
CA ILE A 72 2.47 7.91 1.62
C ILE A 72 2.34 9.40 1.86
N ASP A 73 1.56 10.10 1.04
CA ASP A 73 1.29 11.54 1.14
C ASP A 73 0.25 11.86 2.21
N THR A 74 -0.84 11.11 2.22
CA THR A 74 -1.97 11.38 3.13
C THR A 74 -2.75 10.11 3.39
N VAL A 75 -3.32 10.00 4.59
CA VAL A 75 -4.30 8.98 4.95
C VAL A 75 -5.58 9.69 5.37
N ILE A 76 -6.71 9.33 4.74
CA ILE A 76 -8.02 9.92 5.02
C ILE A 76 -8.92 8.81 5.54
N GLN A 77 -9.34 8.90 6.80
CA GLN A 77 -10.31 7.97 7.37
C GLN A 77 -11.72 8.36 6.92
N LEU A 78 -12.49 7.40 6.43
CA LEU A 78 -13.87 7.58 6.04
C LEU A 78 -14.82 7.05 7.14
N PRO A 79 -16.05 7.59 7.24
CA PRO A 79 -17.06 7.07 8.16
C PRO A 79 -17.50 5.64 7.80
N PRO A 80 -18.04 4.87 8.77
CA PRO A 80 -18.69 3.59 8.49
C PRO A 80 -19.95 3.77 7.64
N ASP A 81 -20.49 2.65 7.12
CA ASP A 81 -21.74 2.59 6.33
C ASP A 81 -21.75 3.45 5.05
N LEU A 82 -20.57 3.87 4.57
CA LEU A 82 -20.44 4.68 3.36
C LEU A 82 -20.60 3.86 2.08
N PHE A 83 -20.17 2.59 2.09
CA PHE A 83 -20.19 1.71 0.92
C PHE A 83 -21.32 0.68 1.01
N PHE A 84 -22.07 0.49 -0.07
CA PHE A 84 -23.08 -0.57 -0.13
C PHE A 84 -22.44 -1.96 0.03
N GLY A 85 -23.07 -2.83 0.80
CA GLY A 85 -22.63 -4.22 1.00
C GLY A 85 -21.64 -4.43 2.16
N THR A 86 -21.29 -3.38 2.91
CA THR A 86 -20.49 -3.51 4.15
C THR A 86 -20.76 -2.34 5.09
N THR A 87 -20.71 -2.58 6.40
CA THR A 87 -20.86 -1.55 7.44
C THR A 87 -19.51 -1.03 7.95
N ILE A 88 -18.41 -1.61 7.46
CA ILE A 88 -17.06 -1.31 7.92
C ILE A 88 -16.60 0.06 7.41
N ALA A 89 -15.92 0.82 8.26
CA ALA A 89 -15.21 2.05 7.87
C ALA A 89 -14.01 1.74 6.95
N THR A 90 -13.77 2.57 5.94
CA THR A 90 -12.64 2.45 5.01
C THR A 90 -11.69 3.64 5.13
N CYS A 91 -10.52 3.56 4.50
CA CYS A 91 -9.60 4.69 4.42
C CYS A 91 -9.14 4.90 2.98
N ILE A 92 -8.74 6.13 2.67
CA ILE A 92 -8.05 6.47 1.42
C ILE A 92 -6.57 6.67 1.73
N ILE A 93 -5.70 5.95 1.04
CA ILE A 93 -4.25 6.19 1.03
C ILE A 93 -3.90 6.95 -0.25
N VAL A 94 -3.28 8.12 -0.07
CA VAL A 94 -2.77 8.93 -1.17
C VAL A 94 -1.26 8.70 -1.30
N LEU A 95 -0.79 8.35 -2.49
CA LEU A 95 0.62 8.10 -2.79
C LEU A 95 1.21 9.15 -3.74
N LYS A 96 2.46 9.52 -3.49
CA LYS A 96 3.30 10.37 -4.37
C LYS A 96 4.75 9.92 -4.33
N LYS A 97 5.42 9.86 -5.49
CA LYS A 97 6.85 9.53 -5.60
C LYS A 97 7.76 10.73 -5.39
N SER A 98 7.37 11.90 -5.89
CA SER A 98 8.13 13.13 -5.73
C SER A 98 7.35 14.11 -4.86
N LYS A 99 7.80 14.28 -3.63
CA LYS A 99 7.29 15.30 -2.72
C LYS A 99 8.35 16.35 -2.44
N LYS A 100 7.93 17.58 -2.13
CA LYS A 100 8.84 18.71 -1.87
C LYS A 100 9.77 18.48 -0.67
N ASP A 101 9.34 17.64 0.25
CA ASP A 101 10.02 17.22 1.48
C ASP A 101 10.87 15.95 1.30
N ASN A 102 10.91 15.35 0.10
CA ASN A 102 11.92 14.34 -0.22
C ASN A 102 13.28 15.03 -0.29
N LYS A 103 14.00 15.05 0.84
CA LYS A 103 15.39 15.49 0.87
C LYS A 103 16.18 14.53 -0.01
N THR A 104 16.74 15.10 -1.07
CA THR A 104 17.68 14.45 -1.98
C THR A 104 19.00 14.19 -1.28
#